data_AF-A0AAP9LEQ4-F1
#
_entry.id   AF-A0AAP9LEQ4-F1
#
_cell.length_a   1.000
_cell.length_b   1.000
_cell.length_c   1.000
_cell.angle_alpha   90.00
_cell.angle_beta   90.00
_cell.angle_gamma   90.00
#
_symmetry.space_group_name_H-M   'P 1'
#
loop_
_entity.id
_entity.type
_entity.pdbx_description
1 polymer ?
#
loop_
_entity_poly.entity_id
_entity_poly.type
_entity_poly.pdbx_seq_one_letter_code
_entity_poly.pdbx_strand_id
1 'polypeptide(L)' 'MLEDHIHSLDVFGIQLNTRRKTLGIELTTLELQTGVSISTLKRLFNDPSQVKFSTVYSVCSALGIKLCAVK' A
#
# COMPACT_ATOMS: atom_id res chain seq x y z
N MET A 1 12.13 -16.79 -1.63
CA MET A 1 12.36 -15.85 -2.74
C MET A 1 11.10 -15.01 -2.84
N LEU A 2 11.18 -13.70 -2.61
CA LEU A 2 10.02 -12.84 -2.84
C LEU A 2 9.94 -12.59 -4.34
N GLU A 3 8.84 -13.01 -4.95
CA GLU A 3 8.49 -12.63 -6.30
C GLU A 3 8.13 -11.14 -6.26
N ASP A 4 9.11 -10.28 -6.51
CA ASP A 4 9.02 -8.81 -6.51
C ASP A 4 8.17 -8.23 -7.67
N HIS A 5 7.42 -9.08 -8.38
CA HIS A 5 6.56 -8.68 -9.49
C HIS A 5 5.09 -8.66 -9.05
N ILE A 6 4.51 -7.46 -9.04
CA ILE A 6 3.08 -7.27 -8.86
C ILE A 6 2.37 -7.74 -10.14
N HIS A 7 1.91 -8.99 -10.15
CA HIS A 7 1.11 -9.54 -11.24
C HIS A 7 -0.37 -9.13 -11.17
N SER A 8 -0.87 -8.86 -9.95
CA SER A 8 -2.27 -8.47 -9.71
C SER A 8 -2.39 -7.43 -8.60
N LEU A 9 -3.26 -6.43 -8.80
CA LEU A 9 -3.48 -5.35 -7.84
C LEU A 9 -4.13 -5.86 -6.54
N ASP A 10 -5.09 -6.76 -6.63
CA ASP A 10 -5.71 -7.44 -5.49
C ASP A 10 -4.67 -8.08 -4.54
N VAL A 11 -3.75 -8.89 -5.07
CA VAL A 11 -2.62 -9.45 -4.30
C VAL A 11 -1.76 -8.34 -3.68
N PHE A 12 -1.53 -7.26 -4.41
CA PHE A 12 -0.73 -6.14 -3.93
C PHE A 12 -1.35 -5.42 -2.73
N GLY A 13 -2.67 -5.20 -2.72
CA GLY A 13 -3.38 -4.63 -1.57
C GLY A 13 -3.19 -5.45 -0.29
N ILE A 14 -3.23 -6.78 -0.43
CA ILE A 14 -3.00 -7.73 0.67
C ILE A 14 -1.54 -7.66 1.13
N GLN A 15 -0.58 -7.62 0.21
CA GLN A 15 0.84 -7.50 0.53
C GLN A 15 1.16 -6.18 1.27
N LEU A 16 0.60 -5.06 0.83
CA LEU A 16 0.76 -3.76 1.51
C LEU A 16 0.25 -3.81 2.95
N ASN A 17 -0.94 -4.35 3.18
CA ASN A 17 -1.49 -4.48 4.52
C ASN A 17 -0.65 -5.42 5.39
N THR A 18 -0.13 -6.49 4.81
CA THR A 18 0.75 -7.44 5.49
C THR A 18 2.05 -6.75 5.90
N ARG A 19 2.68 -6.01 4.98
CA ARG A 19 3.89 -5.23 5.26
C ARG A 19 3.67 -4.20 6.36
N ARG A 20 2.56 -3.46 6.31
CA ARG A 20 2.15 -2.53 7.38
C ARG A 20 2.08 -3.23 8.74
N LYS A 21 1.45 -4.40 8.81
CA LYS A 21 1.34 -5.20 10.04
C LYS A 21 2.70 -5.70 10.52
N THR A 22 3.56 -6.16 9.62
CA THR A 22 4.94 -6.59 9.95
C THR A 22 5.78 -5.45 10.52
N LEU A 23 5.57 -4.23 10.05
CA LEU A 23 6.22 -3.03 10.56
C LEU A 23 5.60 -2.51 11.87
N GLY A 24 4.50 -3.11 12.34
CA GLY A 24 3.78 -2.65 13.54
C GLY A 24 3.11 -1.28 13.38
N ILE A 25 2.88 -0.83 12.14
CA ILE A 25 2.30 0.49 11.86
C ILE A 25 0.78 0.43 11.96
N GLU A 26 0.18 1.25 12.81
CA GLU A 26 -1.28 1.35 12.91
C GLU A 26 -1.88 2.13 11.72
N LEU A 27 -3.17 1.91 11.44
CA LEU A 27 -3.86 2.61 10.35
C LEU A 27 -3.90 4.12 10.57
N THR A 28 -4.05 4.55 11.82
CA THR A 28 -3.99 5.96 12.25
C THR A 28 -2.62 6.57 12.01
N THR A 29 -1.54 5.85 12.35
CA THR A 29 -0.16 6.27 12.07
C THR A 29 0.07 6.42 10.57
N LEU A 30 -0.41 5.45 9.78
CA LEU A 30 -0.27 5.49 8.32
C LEU A 30 -1.06 6.65 7.70
N GLU A 31 -2.26 6.94 8.21
CA GLU A 31 -3.05 8.12 7.83
C GLU A 31 -2.28 9.41 8.11
N LEU A 32 -1.67 9.55 9.29
CA LEU A 32 -0.86 10.73 9.63
C LEU A 32 0.38 10.88 8.73
N GLN A 33 1.05 9.79 8.38
CA GLN A 33 2.24 9.82 7.52
C GLN A 33 1.93 10.10 6.05
N THR A 34 0.77 9.64 5.57
CA THR A 34 0.42 9.69 4.15
C THR A 34 -0.60 10.78 3.81
N GLY A 35 -1.30 11.33 4.81
CA GLY A 35 -2.48 12.18 4.63
C GLY A 35 -3.70 11.45 4.05
N VAL A 36 -3.66 10.12 3.95
CA VAL A 36 -4.72 9.31 3.35
C VAL A 36 -5.64 8.81 4.43
N SER A 37 -6.94 9.14 4.31
CA SER A 37 -7.93 8.74 5.30
C SER A 37 -7.99 7.22 5.51
N ILE A 38 -8.28 6.77 6.73
CA ILE A 38 -8.42 5.34 7.08
C ILE A 38 -9.41 4.62 6.15
N SER A 39 -10.50 5.28 5.74
CA SER A 39 -11.49 4.69 4.81
C SER A 39 -10.92 4.44 3.41
N THR A 40 -9.98 5.28 2.97
CA THR A 40 -9.26 5.14 1.69
C THR A 40 -8.15 4.11 1.82
N LEU A 41 -7.46 4.04 2.96
CA LEU A 41 -6.49 2.98 3.26
C LEU A 41 -7.15 1.59 3.26
N LYS A 42 -8.31 1.44 3.90
CA LYS A 42 -9.08 0.19 3.88
C LYS A 42 -9.49 -0.21 2.46
N ARG A 43 -9.93 0.76 1.64
CA ARG A 43 -10.21 0.52 0.22
C ARG A 43 -8.97 0.09 -0.54
N LEU A 44 -7.84 0.77 -0.37
CA LEU A 44 -6.56 0.39 -0.95
C LEU A 44 -6.18 -1.06 -0.61
N PHE A 45 -6.31 -1.49 0.65
CA PHE A 45 -5.93 -2.85 1.03
C PHE A 45 -6.87 -3.93 0.52
N ASN A 46 -8.12 -3.58 0.19
CA ASN A 46 -9.12 -4.52 -0.30
C ASN A 46 -9.17 -4.55 -1.83
N ASP A 47 -9.13 -3.39 -2.46
CA ASP A 47 -9.16 -3.19 -3.91
C ASP A 47 -8.39 -1.91 -4.29
N PRO A 48 -7.09 -2.04 -4.65
CA PRO A 48 -6.29 -0.89 -5.07
C PRO A 48 -6.75 -0.22 -6.35
N SER A 49 -7.57 -0.88 -7.18
CA SER A 49 -8.04 -0.30 -8.45
C SER A 49 -9.00 0.87 -8.24
N GLN A 50 -9.67 0.91 -7.09
CA GLN A 50 -10.65 1.93 -6.70
C GLN A 50 -10.00 3.20 -6.13
N VAL A 51 -8.68 3.22 -5.99
CA VAL A 51 -7.95 4.38 -5.45
C VAL A 51 -6.95 4.91 -6.47
N LYS A 52 -6.67 6.22 -6.38
CA LYS A 52 -5.71 6.86 -7.28
C LYS A 52 -4.31 6.29 -7.07
N PHE A 53 -3.55 6.15 -8.16
CA PHE A 53 -2.15 5.72 -8.10
C PHE A 53 -1.31 6.59 -7.14
N SER A 54 -1.59 7.90 -7.05
CA SER A 54 -0.95 8.79 -6.08
C SER A 54 -1.10 8.30 -4.63
N THR A 55 -2.28 7.81 -4.26
CA THR A 55 -2.56 7.25 -2.94
C THR A 55 -1.76 5.97 -2.72
N VAL A 56 -1.74 5.09 -3.71
CA VAL A 56 -0.94 3.86 -3.69
C VAL A 56 0.53 4.20 -3.46
N TYR A 57 1.07 5.15 -4.23
CA TYR A 57 2.45 5.59 -4.14
C TYR A 57 2.80 6.18 -2.78
N SER A 58 1.97 7.08 -2.24
CA SER A 58 2.19 7.66 -0.91
C SER A 58 2.26 6.59 0.18
N VAL A 59 1.35 5.61 0.13
CA VAL A 59 1.33 4.49 1.09
C VAL A 59 2.57 3.61 0.93
N CYS A 60 2.97 3.29 -0.30
CA CYS A 60 4.19 2.52 -0.55
C CYS A 60 5.44 3.23 0.00
N SER A 61 5.55 4.53 -0.27
CA SER A 61 6.64 5.36 0.22
C SER A 61 6.71 5.37 1.76
N ALA A 62 5.56 5.55 2.43
CA ALA A 62 5.48 5.50 3.89
C ALA A 62 5.83 4.13 4.48
N LEU A 63 5.54 3.04 3.75
CA LEU A 63 5.90 1.67 4.15
C LEU A 63 7.33 1.27 3.74
N GLY A 64 8.11 2.20 3.15
CA GLY A 64 9.47 1.96 2.70
C GLY A 64 9.58 1.04 1.47
N ILE A 65 8.50 0.93 0.70
CA ILE A 65 8.44 0.14 -0.55
C ILE A 65 8.77 1.07 -1.72
N LYS A 66 9.81 0.72 -2.47
CA LYS A 66 10.15 1.40 -3.73
C LYS A 66 9.38 0.74 -4.86
N LEU A 67 8.42 1.46 -5.43
CA LEU A 67 7.75 1.03 -6.66
C LEU A 67 8.69 1.27 -7.84
N CYS A 68 9.15 0.19 -8.48
CA CYS A 68 9.91 0.24 -9.72
C CYS A 68 8.97 -0.09 -10.88
N ALA A 69 8.79 0.86 -11.81
CA ALA A 69 8.18 0.56 -13.10
C ALA A 69 9.30 0.14 -14.05
N VAL A 70 9.37 -1.15 -14.37
CA VAL A 70 10.20 -1.65 -15.47
C VAL A 70 9.46 -1.38 -16.77
N LYS A 71 10.12 -0.66 -17.68
CA LYS A 71 9.63 -0.35 -19.02
C LYS A 71 10.02 -1.45 -19.99
#